data_AF-A0A819VMV9-F1
#
_entry.id   AF-A0A819VMV9-F1
#
_cell.length_a   1.000
_cell.length_b   1.000
_cell.length_c   1.000
_cell.angle_alpha   90.00
_cell.angle_beta   90.00
_cell.angle_gamma   90.00
#
_symmetry.space_group_name_H-M   'P 1'
#
loop_
_entity.id
_entity.type
_entity.pdbx_description
1 polymer ?
#
loop_
_entity_poly.entity_id
_entity_poly.type
_entity_poly.pdbx_seq_one_letter_code
_entity_poly.pdbx_strand_id
1 'polypeptide(L)'
;MLGNVHVYCENNHVFDCMLNQTNVENNNNKFYLMQLLKGNDCKKYYVWLRWGRVGYNEQNNLEHFGCDLDEAKRFFCQKFSDKTKNDFYYRHTFTKYPGKYDYVQLDYNPSTFEKVDENNKKQLVAIEQLKSLPVPESKLDKRTQNLIQLICNIQAMEEALLEMKFDARKNPLGKLSSTQTKAGYAALKEIETYIKTNKFNSAFIEANNTYYTLIPHEFGRNTPPLIKTIQQLKHEIELLEALDGIEIAFTTLNTDPNTRLNPIDQHYEQLKCKLYSIEKNEDIYILIDKYLQSTHASTHQQYKMEIVHVFKVERENENTLFKDVGNKMLLWHGSRLANFAGIMRQGLRIAPPEAPGVSKINLKFIYYECKCVENVNNQQSRIVFKQQEILRI
;
A
#
# COMPACT_ATOMS: atom_id res chain seq x y z
N MET A 1 25.82 -12.02 -10.23
CA MET A 1 25.30 -11.25 -9.08
C MET A 1 26.49 -10.64 -8.36
N LEU A 2 26.57 -9.31 -8.25
CA LEU A 2 27.48 -8.64 -7.32
C LEU A 2 26.90 -8.85 -5.91
N GLY A 3 27.32 -9.92 -5.23
CA GLY A 3 26.74 -10.32 -3.92
C GLY A 3 27.01 -9.34 -2.77
N ASN A 4 27.95 -8.40 -2.92
CA ASN A 4 28.43 -7.52 -1.84
C ASN A 4 28.38 -6.03 -2.24
N VAL A 5 27.20 -5.50 -2.58
CA VAL A 5 26.98 -4.06 -2.84
C VAL A 5 25.77 -3.54 -2.09
N HIS A 6 25.79 -2.27 -1.68
CA HIS A 6 24.65 -1.55 -1.09
C HIS A 6 24.38 -0.23 -1.83
N VAL A 7 23.15 0.29 -1.70
CA VAL A 7 22.80 1.62 -2.21
C VAL A 7 23.61 2.68 -1.48
N TYR A 8 24.25 3.57 -2.23
CA TYR A 8 25.06 4.64 -1.67
C TYR A 8 24.18 5.75 -1.08
N CYS A 9 24.57 6.21 0.11
CA CYS A 9 23.90 7.28 0.84
C CYS A 9 24.93 8.35 1.27
N GLU A 10 24.57 9.61 1.12
CA GLU A 10 25.39 10.76 1.54
C GLU A 10 24.50 11.89 2.05
N ASN A 11 24.79 12.45 3.23
CA ASN A 11 24.09 13.65 3.77
C ASN A 11 22.56 13.56 3.68
N ASN A 12 21.98 12.42 4.08
CA ASN A 12 20.55 12.06 3.95
C ASN A 12 20.01 11.91 2.52
N HIS A 13 20.85 12.04 1.49
CA HIS A 13 20.50 11.68 0.13
C HIS A 13 20.81 10.20 -0.12
N VAL A 14 19.76 9.40 -0.26
CA VAL A 14 19.84 8.04 -0.79
C VAL A 14 19.87 8.12 -2.31
N PHE A 15 20.91 7.59 -2.95
CA PHE A 15 21.07 7.59 -4.41
C PHE A 15 20.31 6.44 -5.06
N ASP A 16 19.00 6.45 -4.86
CA ASP A 16 18.05 5.51 -5.43
C ASP A 16 16.78 6.27 -5.78
N CYS A 17 16.39 6.24 -7.05
CA CYS A 17 15.20 6.91 -7.52
C CYS A 17 14.41 6.05 -8.52
N MET A 18 13.09 6.16 -8.41
CA MET A 18 12.15 5.60 -9.35
C MET A 18 11.44 6.74 -10.06
N LEU A 19 11.45 6.67 -11.39
CA LEU A 19 10.82 7.64 -12.26
C LEU A 19 9.70 6.96 -13.04
N ASN A 20 8.60 7.66 -13.25
CA ASN A 20 7.46 7.14 -14.02
C ASN A 20 7.01 8.14 -15.08
N GLN A 21 6.43 7.66 -16.17
CA GLN A 21 5.88 8.48 -17.24
C GLN A 21 4.73 7.76 -17.92
N THR A 22 3.54 8.37 -17.86
CA THR A 22 2.37 7.92 -18.60
C THR A 22 1.92 8.98 -19.62
N ASN A 23 1.61 8.52 -20.83
CA ASN A 23 0.91 9.29 -21.85
C ASN A 23 -0.04 8.34 -22.58
N VAL A 24 -1.33 8.49 -22.30
CA VAL A 24 -2.43 7.67 -22.83
C VAL A 24 -2.48 7.74 -24.35
N GLU A 25 -2.32 8.93 -24.94
CA GLU A 25 -2.47 9.16 -26.39
C GLU A 25 -1.45 8.36 -27.20
N ASN A 26 -0.22 8.24 -26.69
CA ASN A 26 0.88 7.53 -27.33
C ASN A 26 1.08 6.10 -26.77
N ASN A 27 0.16 5.61 -25.93
CA ASN A 27 0.29 4.33 -25.21
C ASN A 27 1.66 4.18 -24.50
N ASN A 28 2.16 5.28 -23.93
CA ASN A 28 3.37 5.26 -23.11
C ASN A 28 2.98 5.03 -21.66
N ASN A 29 3.59 4.03 -21.03
CA ASN A 29 3.51 3.77 -19.59
C ASN A 29 4.85 3.18 -19.18
N LYS A 30 5.80 4.03 -18.81
CA LYS A 30 7.23 3.71 -18.74
C LYS A 30 7.79 4.05 -17.38
N PHE A 31 8.64 3.17 -16.85
CA PHE A 31 9.42 3.45 -15.65
C PHE A 31 10.91 3.53 -15.97
N TYR A 32 11.63 4.22 -15.09
CA TYR A 32 13.09 4.31 -15.12
C TYR A 32 13.61 4.32 -13.67
N LEU A 33 14.32 3.28 -13.26
CA LEU A 33 14.94 3.13 -11.95
C LEU A 33 16.44 3.35 -12.08
N MET A 34 17.00 4.07 -11.11
CA MET A 34 18.43 4.36 -11.06
C MET A 34 18.94 4.19 -9.64
N GLN A 35 20.04 3.45 -9.47
CA GLN A 35 20.68 3.22 -8.19
C GLN A 35 22.19 3.42 -8.30
N LEU A 36 22.77 4.24 -7.43
CA LEU A 36 24.23 4.28 -7.22
C LEU A 36 24.58 3.25 -6.15
N LEU A 37 25.44 2.30 -6.48
CA LEU A 37 25.82 1.19 -5.63
C LEU A 37 27.29 1.31 -5.23
N LYS A 38 27.61 0.96 -3.98
CA LYS A 38 28.96 0.88 -3.43
C LYS A 38 29.27 -0.56 -3.00
N GLY A 39 30.45 -1.06 -3.34
CA GLY A 39 30.97 -2.32 -2.83
C GLY A 39 31.14 -2.31 -1.30
N ASN A 40 30.74 -3.39 -0.62
CA ASN A 40 30.87 -3.49 0.83
C ASN A 40 32.35 -3.60 1.25
N ASP A 41 33.10 -4.45 0.54
CA ASP A 41 34.49 -4.78 0.89
C ASP A 41 35.53 -4.03 0.05
N CYS A 42 35.08 -3.19 -0.89
CA CYS A 42 35.96 -2.45 -1.77
C CYS A 42 35.37 -1.08 -2.11
N LYS A 43 36.24 -0.08 -2.30
CA LYS A 43 35.86 1.22 -2.86
C LYS A 43 35.61 1.07 -4.36
N LYS A 44 34.57 0.29 -4.73
CA LYS A 44 34.09 0.17 -6.10
C LYS A 44 32.68 0.72 -6.19
N TYR A 45 32.44 1.53 -7.21
CA TYR A 45 31.16 2.20 -7.44
C TYR A 45 30.56 1.78 -8.77
N TYR A 46 29.24 1.66 -8.76
CA TYR A 46 28.46 1.26 -9.93
C TYR A 46 27.21 2.12 -10.01
N VAL A 47 26.72 2.37 -11.22
CA VAL A 47 25.38 2.91 -11.41
C VAL A 47 24.54 1.88 -12.16
N TRP A 48 23.51 1.39 -11.47
CA TRP A 48 22.57 0.43 -12.02
C TRP A 48 21.34 1.15 -12.53
N LEU A 49 21.02 0.90 -13.80
CA LEU A 49 19.89 1.50 -14.50
C LEU A 49 18.95 0.38 -14.92
N ARG A 50 17.64 0.54 -14.66
CA ARG A 50 16.59 -0.39 -15.13
C ARG A 50 15.44 0.41 -15.73
N TRP A 51 14.94 0.00 -16.88
CA TRP A 51 13.84 0.71 -17.53
C TRP A 51 13.00 -0.19 -18.39
N GLY A 52 11.77 0.23 -18.63
CA GLY A 52 10.87 -0.53 -19.47
C GLY A 52 9.43 -0.04 -19.35
N ARG A 53 8.53 -0.87 -19.86
CA ARG A 53 7.09 -0.68 -19.65
C ARG A 53 6.71 -1.21 -18.27
N VAL A 54 5.89 -0.47 -17.53
CA VAL A 54 5.41 -0.90 -16.21
C VAL A 54 4.73 -2.28 -16.33
N GLY A 55 5.13 -3.23 -15.47
CA GLY A 55 4.62 -4.60 -15.48
C GLY A 55 5.36 -5.61 -16.38
N TYR A 56 6.13 -5.15 -17.38
CA TYR A 56 6.80 -6.05 -18.34
C TYR A 56 8.26 -6.35 -17.99
N ASN A 57 8.88 -7.21 -18.81
CA ASN A 57 10.32 -7.43 -18.83
C ASN A 57 11.04 -6.12 -19.13
N GLU A 58 12.02 -5.81 -18.29
CA GLU A 58 12.83 -4.61 -18.35
C GLU A 58 14.15 -4.81 -19.10
N GLN A 59 14.70 -3.69 -19.56
CA GLN A 59 16.11 -3.59 -19.91
C GLN A 59 16.87 -3.08 -18.69
N ASN A 60 18.15 -3.45 -18.61
CA ASN A 60 19.03 -2.98 -17.55
C ASN A 60 20.42 -2.70 -18.09
N ASN A 61 21.17 -1.90 -17.34
CA ASN A 61 22.56 -1.60 -17.63
C ASN A 61 23.32 -1.30 -16.33
N LEU A 62 24.51 -1.89 -16.16
CA LEU A 62 25.40 -1.65 -15.04
C LEU A 62 26.64 -0.90 -15.53
N GLU A 63 26.76 0.35 -15.13
CA GLU A 63 27.94 1.16 -15.41
C GLU A 63 28.95 1.01 -14.27
N HIS A 64 30.23 0.86 -14.63
CA HIS A 64 31.32 0.60 -13.69
C HIS A 64 32.23 1.83 -13.59
N PHE A 65 32.44 2.36 -12.39
CA PHE A 65 33.24 3.58 -12.17
C PHE A 65 34.53 3.33 -11.37
N GLY A 66 34.89 2.06 -11.14
CA GLY A 66 36.06 1.73 -10.33
C GLY A 66 35.97 2.39 -8.95
N CYS A 67 37.04 3.05 -8.51
CA CYS A 67 37.08 3.78 -7.23
C CYS A 67 36.68 5.26 -7.31
N ASP A 68 36.23 5.74 -8.47
CA ASP A 68 35.83 7.13 -8.67
C ASP A 68 34.35 7.34 -8.30
N LEU A 69 34.13 7.79 -7.07
CA LEU A 69 32.79 8.13 -6.57
C LEU A 69 32.22 9.37 -7.26
N ASP A 70 33.06 10.36 -7.55
CA ASP A 70 32.60 11.65 -8.07
C ASP A 70 32.12 11.52 -9.51
N GLU A 71 32.78 10.68 -10.31
CA GLU A 71 32.31 10.31 -11.63
C GLU A 71 30.98 9.55 -11.58
N ALA A 72 30.84 8.56 -10.69
CA ALA A 72 29.59 7.83 -10.51
C ALA A 72 28.42 8.75 -10.13
N LYS A 73 28.65 9.69 -9.21
CA LYS A 73 27.66 10.70 -8.81
C LYS A 73 27.30 11.62 -9.97
N ARG A 74 28.28 12.12 -10.70
CA ARG A 74 28.06 13.01 -11.85
C ARG A 74 27.22 12.31 -12.92
N PHE A 75 27.55 11.06 -13.23
CA PHE A 75 26.77 10.26 -14.17
C PHE A 75 25.32 10.06 -13.69
N PHE A 76 25.13 9.69 -12.41
CA PHE A 76 23.81 9.53 -11.82
C PHE A 76 22.97 10.82 -11.90
N CYS A 77 23.53 11.94 -11.43
CA CYS A 77 22.83 13.23 -11.44
C CYS A 77 22.55 13.73 -12.85
N GLN A 78 23.47 13.55 -13.80
CA GLN A 78 23.26 13.89 -15.20
C GLN A 78 22.11 13.07 -15.79
N LYS A 79 22.09 11.75 -15.59
CA LYS A 79 21.00 10.90 -16.06
C LYS A 79 19.66 11.29 -15.44
N PHE A 80 19.62 11.62 -14.15
CA PHE A 80 18.42 12.12 -13.49
C PHE A 80 17.91 13.40 -14.14
N SER A 81 18.80 14.38 -14.36
CA SER A 81 18.48 15.65 -15.02
C SER A 81 18.05 15.46 -16.47
N ASP A 82 18.70 14.59 -17.25
CA ASP A 82 18.31 14.29 -18.63
C ASP A 82 16.86 13.77 -18.73
N LYS A 83 16.47 12.91 -17.77
CA LYS A 83 15.15 12.28 -17.72
C LYS A 83 14.05 13.18 -17.14
N THR A 84 14.39 14.08 -16.22
CA THR A 84 13.41 14.84 -15.44
C THR A 84 13.47 16.36 -15.64
N LYS A 85 14.60 16.90 -16.14
CA LYS A 85 14.99 18.32 -16.11
C LYS A 85 15.14 18.93 -14.71
N ASN A 86 15.27 18.10 -13.67
CA ASN A 86 15.45 18.55 -12.30
C ASN A 86 16.85 18.17 -11.79
N ASP A 87 17.35 18.89 -10.79
CA ASP A 87 18.53 18.50 -10.04
C ASP A 87 18.19 17.43 -9.00
N PHE A 88 18.98 16.38 -8.91
CA PHE A 88 18.77 15.28 -7.98
C PHE A 88 18.85 15.70 -6.51
N TYR A 89 19.76 16.60 -6.14
CA TYR A 89 19.91 17.06 -4.76
C TYR A 89 18.71 17.91 -4.31
N TYR A 90 18.10 18.64 -5.24
CA TYR A 90 16.90 19.47 -5.01
C TYR A 90 15.59 18.77 -5.35
N ARG A 91 15.56 17.43 -5.44
CA ARG A 91 14.37 16.64 -5.77
C ARG A 91 13.20 16.79 -4.79
N HIS A 92 13.39 17.41 -3.63
CA HIS A 92 12.31 17.72 -2.69
C HIS A 92 11.44 18.90 -3.17
N THR A 93 11.96 19.76 -4.07
CA THR A 93 11.21 20.81 -4.78
C THR A 93 11.01 20.43 -6.25
N PHE A 94 10.79 19.15 -6.54
CA PHE A 94 10.64 18.62 -7.89
C PHE A 94 9.52 19.32 -8.65
N THR A 95 9.77 19.65 -9.93
CA THR A 95 8.76 20.19 -10.84
C THR A 95 8.59 19.26 -12.04
N LYS A 96 7.36 18.81 -12.27
CA LYS A 96 7.03 18.00 -13.45
C LYS A 96 7.15 18.84 -14.73
N TYR A 97 7.91 18.34 -15.70
CA TYR A 97 7.95 18.92 -17.05
C TYR A 97 7.19 18.08 -18.08
N PRO A 98 6.46 18.70 -19.03
CA PRO A 98 5.78 17.98 -20.12
C PRO A 98 6.75 17.09 -20.91
N GLY A 99 6.32 15.87 -21.25
CA GLY A 99 7.11 14.91 -22.03
C GLY A 99 8.35 14.33 -21.32
N LYS A 100 8.60 14.69 -20.06
CA LYS A 100 9.67 14.12 -19.22
C LYS A 100 9.11 13.10 -18.22
N TYR A 101 9.99 12.41 -17.51
CA TYR A 101 9.56 11.54 -16.40
C TYR A 101 9.15 12.40 -15.19
N ASP A 102 8.31 11.82 -14.33
CA ASP A 102 8.04 12.30 -12.98
C ASP A 102 8.84 11.51 -11.96
N TYR A 103 9.03 12.06 -10.77
CA TYR A 103 9.69 11.41 -9.65
C TYR A 103 8.66 10.75 -8.74
N VAL A 104 8.77 9.43 -8.56
CA VAL A 104 7.95 8.69 -7.58
C VAL A 104 8.69 8.74 -6.25
N GLN A 105 8.12 9.46 -5.28
CA GLN A 105 8.77 9.66 -3.99
C GLN A 105 8.74 8.35 -3.18
N LEU A 106 9.90 7.71 -3.10
CA LEU A 106 10.14 6.53 -2.29
C LEU A 106 10.52 6.93 -0.85
N ASP A 107 9.81 6.43 0.15
CA ASP A 107 10.17 6.61 1.56
C ASP A 107 11.23 5.58 1.96
N TYR A 108 12.46 6.03 2.21
CA TYR A 108 13.52 5.20 2.75
C TYR A 108 13.55 5.41 4.26
N ASN A 109 12.58 4.85 4.98
CA ASN A 109 12.59 4.93 6.43
C ASN A 109 13.85 4.21 6.95
N PRO A 110 14.79 4.89 7.65
CA PRO A 110 16.07 4.31 8.08
C PRO A 110 15.93 3.13 9.05
N SER A 111 14.73 2.86 9.58
CA SER A 111 14.41 1.62 10.31
C SER A 111 14.41 0.35 9.43
N THR A 112 14.38 0.50 8.09
CA THR A 112 14.45 -0.62 7.13
C THR A 112 15.84 -0.86 6.56
N PHE A 113 16.77 0.09 6.74
CA PHE A 113 18.15 -0.02 6.30
C PHE A 113 19.06 0.12 7.51
N GLU A 114 19.33 -1.01 8.16
CA GLU A 114 20.36 -1.09 9.20
C GLU A 114 21.69 -0.57 8.64
N LYS A 115 22.16 0.56 9.17
CA LYS A 115 23.52 1.04 8.93
C LYS A 115 24.48 -0.01 9.50
N VAL A 116 25.21 -0.71 8.65
CA VAL A 116 26.22 -1.69 9.11
C VAL A 116 27.46 -0.93 9.58
N ASP A 117 27.50 -0.57 10.87
CA ASP A 117 28.73 -0.20 11.60
C ASP A 117 29.29 -1.42 12.36
N GLU A 118 30.55 -1.38 12.81
CA GLU A 118 31.21 -2.53 13.48
C GLU A 118 30.53 -3.00 14.77
N ASN A 119 29.79 -2.12 15.47
CA ASN A 119 28.94 -2.52 16.61
C ASN A 119 27.75 -3.40 16.19
N ASN A 120 27.30 -3.31 14.93
CA ASN A 120 26.18 -4.09 14.40
C ASN A 120 26.57 -5.55 14.11
N LYS A 121 27.85 -5.88 13.90
CA LYS A 121 28.27 -7.29 13.68
C LYS A 121 27.99 -8.18 14.90
N LYS A 122 28.21 -7.68 16.12
CA LYS A 122 27.90 -8.44 17.35
C LYS A 122 26.39 -8.63 17.54
N GLN A 123 25.61 -7.62 17.17
CA GLN A 123 24.15 -7.65 17.24
C GLN A 123 23.54 -8.56 16.16
N LEU A 124 24.06 -8.52 14.93
CA LEU A 124 23.70 -9.43 13.83
C LEU A 124 24.02 -10.89 14.17
N VAL A 125 25.18 -11.18 14.76
CA VAL A 125 25.52 -12.53 15.23
C VAL A 125 24.58 -12.99 16.35
N ALA A 126 24.22 -12.10 17.29
CA ALA A 126 23.23 -12.41 18.33
C ALA A 126 21.83 -12.65 17.74
N ILE A 127 21.41 -11.88 16.73
CA ILE A 127 20.16 -12.06 15.99
C ILE A 127 20.16 -13.37 15.21
N GLU A 128 21.26 -13.73 14.54
CA GLU A 128 21.42 -15.00 13.83
C GLU A 128 21.35 -16.19 14.79
N GLN A 129 21.98 -16.08 15.96
CA GLN A 129 21.86 -17.07 17.04
C GLN A 129 20.41 -17.18 17.54
N LEU A 130 19.69 -16.07 17.74
CA LEU A 130 18.28 -16.06 18.13
C LEU A 130 17.36 -16.67 17.04
N LYS A 131 17.65 -16.44 15.76
CA LYS A 131 16.92 -17.03 14.62
C LYS A 131 17.16 -18.54 14.48
N SER A 132 18.32 -19.05 14.91
CA SER A 132 18.63 -20.48 14.86
C SER A 132 17.88 -21.31 15.90
N LEU A 133 17.30 -20.67 16.93
CA LEU A 133 16.54 -21.34 17.98
C LEU A 133 15.06 -21.53 17.56
N PRO A 134 14.39 -22.65 17.91
CA PRO A 134 13.02 -22.97 17.49
C PRO A 134 12.03 -21.88 17.89
N VAL A 135 11.19 -21.37 16.98
CA VAL A 135 10.22 -20.30 17.28
C VAL A 135 9.36 -20.71 18.48
N PRO A 136 9.26 -19.90 19.55
CA PRO A 136 8.43 -20.24 20.70
C PRO A 136 6.96 -20.35 20.34
N GLU A 137 6.22 -21.17 21.09
CA GLU A 137 4.77 -21.27 20.91
C GLU A 137 4.08 -19.93 21.20
N SER A 138 3.03 -19.63 20.42
CA SER A 138 2.21 -18.45 20.61
C SER A 138 1.37 -18.57 21.88
N LYS A 139 1.21 -17.46 22.60
CA LYS A 139 0.35 -17.38 23.80
C LYS A 139 -1.13 -17.15 23.46
N LEU A 140 -1.43 -16.85 22.19
CA LEU A 140 -2.79 -16.56 21.72
C LEU A 140 -3.56 -17.85 21.48
N ASP A 141 -4.88 -17.81 21.60
CA ASP A 141 -5.72 -18.95 21.22
C ASP A 141 -5.69 -19.15 19.69
N LYS A 142 -6.05 -20.36 19.23
CA LYS A 142 -5.90 -20.72 17.83
C LYS A 142 -6.77 -19.87 16.89
N ARG A 143 -7.94 -19.41 17.32
CA ARG A 143 -8.83 -18.58 16.49
C ARG A 143 -8.21 -17.20 16.30
N THR A 144 -7.68 -16.60 17.37
CA THR A 144 -6.95 -15.33 17.30
C THR A 144 -5.69 -15.46 16.45
N GLN A 145 -4.90 -16.53 16.61
CA GLN A 145 -3.73 -16.78 15.75
C GLN A 145 -4.11 -16.79 14.27
N ASN A 146 -5.17 -17.52 13.90
CA ASN A 146 -5.63 -17.60 12.51
C ASN A 146 -6.06 -16.23 11.97
N LEU A 147 -6.77 -15.43 12.77
CA LEU A 147 -7.18 -14.08 12.38
C LEU A 147 -5.97 -13.16 12.17
N ILE A 148 -4.99 -13.17 13.07
CA ILE A 148 -3.78 -12.35 12.95
C ILE A 148 -2.95 -12.77 11.73
N GLN A 149 -2.77 -14.08 11.53
CA GLN A 149 -2.12 -14.60 10.33
C GLN A 149 -2.84 -14.15 9.06
N LEU A 150 -4.17 -14.09 9.07
CA LEU A 150 -4.96 -13.66 7.92
C LEU A 150 -4.80 -12.17 7.63
N ILE A 151 -5.01 -11.30 8.62
CA ILE A 151 -5.01 -9.84 8.42
C ILE A 151 -3.61 -9.21 8.39
N CYS A 152 -2.58 -9.92 8.85
CA CYS A 152 -1.18 -9.49 8.82
C CYS A 152 -0.36 -10.23 7.76
N ASN A 153 -1.01 -10.92 6.81
CA ASN A 153 -0.31 -11.59 5.72
C ASN A 153 0.15 -10.57 4.67
N ILE A 154 1.43 -10.19 4.74
CA ILE A 154 2.04 -9.26 3.79
C ILE A 154 1.89 -9.76 2.35
N GLN A 155 2.15 -11.04 2.08
CA GLN A 155 2.03 -11.61 0.73
C GLN A 155 0.61 -11.46 0.18
N ALA A 156 -0.41 -11.75 0.99
CA ALA A 156 -1.80 -11.58 0.58
C ALA A 156 -2.15 -10.10 0.31
N MET A 157 -1.54 -9.16 1.06
CA MET A 157 -1.66 -7.73 0.77
C MET A 157 -1.02 -7.36 -0.58
N GLU A 158 0.15 -7.91 -0.91
CA GLU A 158 0.78 -7.68 -2.22
C GLU A 158 -0.05 -8.25 -3.36
N GLU A 159 -0.62 -9.45 -3.17
CA GLU A 159 -1.52 -10.10 -4.13
C GLU A 159 -2.80 -9.28 -4.35
N ALA A 160 -3.39 -8.71 -3.29
CA ALA A 160 -4.56 -7.84 -3.40
C ALA A 160 -4.29 -6.58 -4.22
N LEU A 161 -3.08 -5.99 -4.13
CA LEU A 161 -2.70 -4.84 -4.96
C LEU A 161 -2.45 -5.24 -6.41
N LEU A 162 -1.87 -6.42 -6.65
CA LEU A 162 -1.68 -6.96 -8.00
C LEU A 162 -3.02 -7.12 -8.73
N GLU A 163 -4.07 -7.58 -8.04
CA GLU A 163 -5.43 -7.66 -8.59
C GLU A 163 -5.98 -6.29 -9.01
N MET A 164 -5.57 -5.22 -8.31
CA MET A 164 -5.90 -3.84 -8.63
C MET A 164 -4.95 -3.23 -9.68
N LYS A 165 -4.19 -4.07 -10.39
CA LYS A 165 -3.21 -3.70 -11.43
C LYS A 165 -2.04 -2.86 -10.90
N PHE A 166 -1.73 -3.01 -9.62
CA PHE A 166 -0.58 -2.38 -8.99
C PHE A 166 0.46 -3.44 -8.60
N ASP A 167 1.59 -3.51 -9.31
CA ASP A 167 2.67 -4.46 -8.99
C ASP A 167 3.57 -3.94 -7.86
N ALA A 168 3.14 -4.26 -6.65
CA ALA A 168 3.86 -4.19 -5.38
C ALA A 168 5.32 -4.65 -5.40
N ARG A 169 5.64 -5.69 -6.17
CA ARG A 169 6.97 -6.33 -6.15
C ARG A 169 7.97 -5.55 -6.99
N LYS A 170 7.49 -4.90 -8.05
CA LYS A 170 8.27 -3.98 -8.90
C LYS A 170 8.28 -2.55 -8.36
N ASN A 171 7.31 -2.20 -7.49
CA ASN A 171 7.19 -0.93 -6.80
C ASN A 171 7.19 -1.20 -5.28
N PRO A 172 8.35 -1.44 -4.64
CA PRO A 172 8.42 -1.98 -3.29
C PRO A 172 7.50 -1.20 -2.33
N LEU A 173 6.45 -1.90 -1.86
CA LEU A 173 5.27 -1.35 -1.18
C LEU A 173 5.55 -0.53 0.07
N GLY A 174 6.68 -0.76 0.71
CA GLY A 174 7.09 0.00 1.89
C GLY A 174 7.50 1.44 1.61
N LYS A 175 7.27 1.97 0.39
CA LYS A 175 7.87 3.24 -0.04
C LYS A 175 6.98 4.19 -0.82
N LEU A 176 5.75 3.86 -1.23
CA LEU A 176 4.92 4.90 -1.85
C LEU A 176 4.56 5.88 -0.72
N SER A 177 5.22 7.05 -0.69
CA SER A 177 5.10 7.92 0.47
C SER A 177 3.65 8.40 0.64
N SER A 178 3.21 8.65 1.88
CA SER A 178 1.93 9.32 2.14
C SER A 178 1.73 10.59 1.28
N THR A 179 2.81 11.27 0.90
CA THR A 179 2.79 12.40 -0.04
C THR A 179 2.35 11.98 -1.45
N GLN A 180 2.85 10.86 -1.96
CA GLN A 180 2.49 10.31 -3.27
C GLN A 180 1.01 9.90 -3.31
N THR A 181 0.51 9.24 -2.26
CA THR A 181 -0.91 8.85 -2.18
C THR A 181 -1.82 10.07 -2.10
N LYS A 182 -1.45 11.11 -1.34
CA LYS A 182 -2.17 12.40 -1.31
C LYS A 182 -2.19 13.09 -2.68
N ALA A 183 -1.06 13.09 -3.39
CA ALA A 183 -1.00 13.61 -4.75
C ALA A 183 -1.90 12.81 -5.71
N GLY A 184 -1.96 11.48 -5.55
CA GLY A 184 -2.89 10.61 -6.27
C GLY A 184 -4.36 10.99 -6.02
N TYR A 185 -4.75 11.20 -4.77
CA TYR A 185 -6.10 11.67 -4.42
C TYR A 185 -6.43 13.02 -5.06
N ALA A 186 -5.49 13.96 -5.02
CA ALA A 186 -5.67 15.27 -5.65
C ALA A 186 -5.88 15.16 -7.17
N ALA A 187 -5.12 14.30 -7.85
CA ALA A 187 -5.29 14.02 -9.27
C ALA A 187 -6.66 13.37 -9.58
N LEU A 188 -7.10 12.40 -8.77
CA LEU A 188 -8.46 11.83 -8.91
C LEU A 188 -9.56 12.87 -8.67
N LYS A 189 -9.34 13.80 -7.74
CA LYS A 189 -10.29 14.89 -7.46
C LYS A 189 -10.40 15.84 -8.63
N GLU A 190 -9.29 16.12 -9.32
CA GLU A 190 -9.31 16.86 -10.58
C GLU A 190 -10.11 16.10 -11.66
N ILE A 191 -9.88 14.80 -11.84
CA ILE A 191 -10.63 13.94 -12.78
C ILE A 191 -12.14 13.97 -12.48
N GLU A 192 -12.52 13.92 -11.19
CA GLU A 192 -13.91 14.02 -10.77
C GLU A 192 -14.60 15.29 -11.28
N THR A 193 -13.90 16.43 -11.33
CA THR A 193 -14.47 17.69 -11.81
C THR A 193 -14.86 17.61 -13.28
N TYR A 194 -14.06 16.93 -14.11
CA TYR A 194 -14.33 16.71 -15.53
C TYR A 194 -15.49 15.74 -15.74
N ILE A 195 -15.57 14.67 -14.94
CA ILE A 195 -16.70 13.71 -14.98
C ILE A 195 -18.01 14.43 -14.63
N LYS A 196 -18.03 15.23 -13.55
CA LYS A 196 -19.23 15.98 -13.11
C LYS A 196 -19.69 17.01 -14.13
N THR A 197 -18.76 17.67 -14.81
CA THR A 197 -19.06 18.68 -15.84
C THR A 197 -19.25 18.09 -17.24
N ASN A 198 -19.08 16.77 -17.40
CA ASN A 198 -19.12 16.05 -18.67
C ASN A 198 -18.19 16.66 -19.75
N LYS A 199 -16.98 17.09 -19.34
CA LYS A 199 -15.98 17.72 -20.20
C LYS A 199 -14.76 16.81 -20.40
N PHE A 200 -14.69 16.14 -21.55
CA PHE A 200 -13.60 15.21 -21.89
C PHE A 200 -12.67 15.76 -22.97
N ASN A 201 -12.04 16.91 -22.70
CA ASN A 201 -11.08 17.56 -23.61
C ASN A 201 -9.64 17.08 -23.36
N SER A 202 -8.66 17.71 -24.01
CA SER A 202 -7.23 17.40 -23.81
C SER A 202 -6.76 17.57 -22.36
N ALA A 203 -7.32 18.53 -21.61
CA ALA A 203 -7.00 18.72 -20.21
C ALA A 203 -7.48 17.53 -19.34
N PHE A 204 -8.62 16.93 -19.65
CA PHE A 204 -9.06 15.68 -19.00
C PHE A 204 -8.11 14.51 -19.27
N ILE A 205 -7.59 14.39 -20.50
CA ILE A 205 -6.59 13.36 -20.83
C ILE A 205 -5.31 13.61 -20.03
N GLU A 206 -4.87 14.86 -19.89
CA GLU A 206 -3.69 15.18 -19.11
C GLU A 206 -3.87 14.94 -17.60
N ALA A 207 -5.07 15.16 -17.06
CA ALA A 207 -5.38 14.78 -15.68
C ALA A 207 -5.26 13.26 -15.47
N ASN A 208 -5.71 12.44 -16.44
CA ASN A 208 -5.52 10.99 -16.41
C ASN A 208 -4.03 10.60 -16.54
N ASN A 209 -3.29 11.23 -17.44
CA ASN A 209 -1.83 11.03 -17.57
C ASN A 209 -1.12 11.33 -16.25
N THR A 210 -1.51 12.41 -15.58
CA THR A 210 -0.96 12.84 -14.29
C THR A 210 -1.24 11.79 -13.23
N TYR A 211 -2.48 11.33 -13.09
CA TYR A 211 -2.83 10.26 -12.15
C TYR A 211 -2.02 8.97 -12.37
N TYR A 212 -1.97 8.44 -13.60
CA TYR A 212 -1.22 7.21 -13.89
C TYR A 212 0.29 7.38 -13.89
N THR A 213 0.79 8.62 -13.94
CA THR A 213 2.21 8.91 -13.73
C THR A 213 2.53 8.90 -12.24
N LEU A 214 1.64 9.46 -11.41
CA LEU A 214 1.79 9.47 -9.94
C LEU A 214 1.59 8.08 -9.34
N ILE A 215 0.64 7.30 -9.85
CA ILE A 215 0.28 5.96 -9.34
C ILE A 215 0.55 4.95 -10.46
N PRO A 216 1.71 4.27 -10.44
CA PRO A 216 2.08 3.33 -11.49
C PRO A 216 1.11 2.16 -11.59
N HIS A 217 0.63 1.89 -12.79
CA HIS A 217 -0.30 0.79 -13.08
C HIS A 217 0.25 -0.14 -14.15
N GLU A 218 -0.11 -1.41 -14.06
CA GLU A 218 0.17 -2.42 -15.08
C GLU A 218 -1.04 -2.60 -16.01
N PHE A 219 -0.95 -2.05 -17.23
CA PHE A 219 -2.01 -2.15 -18.23
C PHE A 219 -1.77 -3.19 -19.32
N GLY A 220 -0.77 -4.05 -19.15
CA GLY A 220 -0.38 -4.92 -20.24
C GLY A 220 0.15 -4.11 -21.44
N ARG A 221 -0.03 -4.62 -22.67
CA ARG A 221 0.26 -3.86 -23.91
C ARG A 221 -0.85 -2.87 -24.29
N ASN A 222 -1.96 -2.88 -23.55
CA ASN A 222 -3.10 -2.04 -23.82
C ASN A 222 -2.81 -0.59 -23.41
N THR A 223 -3.46 0.32 -24.12
CA THR A 223 -3.46 1.73 -23.77
C THR A 223 -4.07 1.92 -22.37
N PRO A 224 -3.44 2.71 -21.48
CA PRO A 224 -4.03 3.06 -20.19
C PRO A 224 -5.48 3.59 -20.38
N PRO A 225 -6.48 3.02 -19.68
CA PRO A 225 -7.87 3.40 -19.88
C PRO A 225 -8.15 4.78 -19.31
N LEU A 226 -9.04 5.56 -19.92
CA LEU A 226 -9.48 6.83 -19.33
C LEU A 226 -10.54 6.59 -18.24
N ILE A 227 -10.39 7.26 -17.09
CA ILE A 227 -11.32 7.24 -15.97
C ILE A 227 -12.47 8.21 -16.29
N LYS A 228 -13.52 7.71 -16.93
CA LYS A 228 -14.66 8.50 -17.44
C LYS A 228 -15.92 8.39 -16.58
N THR A 229 -16.01 7.36 -15.74
CA THR A 229 -17.21 7.09 -14.94
C THR A 229 -16.94 7.19 -13.45
N ILE A 230 -18.01 7.44 -12.67
CA ILE A 230 -17.94 7.45 -11.21
C ILE A 230 -17.54 6.08 -10.67
N GLN A 231 -17.94 4.99 -11.32
CA GLN A 231 -17.54 3.64 -10.92
C GLN A 231 -16.03 3.42 -11.11
N GLN A 232 -15.46 3.82 -12.25
CA GLN A 232 -14.01 3.76 -12.46
C GLN A 232 -13.28 4.62 -11.43
N LEU A 233 -13.75 5.84 -11.18
CA LEU A 233 -13.17 6.72 -10.18
C LEU A 233 -13.19 6.09 -8.78
N LYS A 234 -14.28 5.43 -8.38
CA LYS A 234 -14.38 4.72 -7.10
C LYS A 234 -13.36 3.59 -6.99
N HIS A 235 -13.16 2.82 -8.06
CA HIS A 235 -12.17 1.74 -8.07
C HIS A 235 -10.74 2.27 -7.82
N GLU A 236 -10.38 3.39 -8.42
CA GLU A 236 -9.08 4.03 -8.22
C GLU A 236 -8.93 4.65 -6.82
N ILE A 237 -10.04 5.12 -6.23
CA ILE A 237 -10.06 5.57 -4.82
C ILE A 237 -9.80 4.38 -3.88
N GLU A 238 -10.48 3.25 -4.11
CA GLU A 238 -10.25 2.02 -3.31
C GLU A 238 -8.81 1.55 -3.39
N LEU A 239 -8.13 1.75 -4.53
CA LEU A 239 -6.70 1.43 -4.67
C LEU A 239 -5.86 2.29 -3.73
N LEU A 240 -6.10 3.61 -3.71
CA LEU A 240 -5.36 4.51 -2.82
C LEU A 240 -5.63 4.20 -1.34
N GLU A 241 -6.88 3.85 -0.98
CA GLU A 241 -7.23 3.42 0.38
C GLU A 241 -6.51 2.13 0.77
N ALA A 242 -6.40 1.16 -0.15
CA ALA A 242 -5.67 -0.08 0.05
C ALA A 242 -4.16 0.17 0.20
N LEU A 243 -3.58 1.04 -0.62
CA LEU A 243 -2.17 1.45 -0.52
C LEU A 243 -1.88 2.09 0.84
N ASP A 244 -2.74 3.01 1.31
CA ASP A 244 -2.62 3.62 2.64
C ASP A 244 -2.73 2.57 3.77
N GLY A 245 -3.70 1.64 3.66
CA GLY A 245 -3.89 0.57 4.64
C GLY A 245 -2.68 -0.35 4.75
N ILE A 246 -2.08 -0.69 3.61
CA ILE A 246 -0.91 -1.56 3.50
C ILE A 246 0.36 -0.83 3.98
N GLU A 247 0.56 0.45 3.66
CA GLU A 247 1.67 1.26 4.20
C GLU A 247 1.68 1.22 5.73
N ILE A 248 0.50 1.37 6.34
CA ILE A 248 0.34 1.31 7.79
C ILE A 248 0.63 -0.09 8.31
N ALA A 249 0.15 -1.13 7.61
CA ALA A 249 0.46 -2.50 7.98
C ALA A 249 1.97 -2.74 7.95
N PHE A 250 2.69 -2.35 6.90
CA PHE A 250 4.16 -2.48 6.82
C PHE A 250 4.89 -1.71 7.91
N THR A 251 4.49 -0.46 8.18
CA THR A 251 5.13 0.33 9.24
C THR A 251 4.85 -0.24 10.64
N THR A 252 3.69 -0.89 10.81
CA THR A 252 3.26 -1.47 12.08
C THR A 252 3.85 -2.87 12.30
N LEU A 253 3.93 -3.71 11.27
CA LEU A 253 4.29 -5.14 11.33
C LEU A 253 5.80 -5.42 11.32
N ASN A 254 6.61 -4.46 11.78
CA ASN A 254 8.05 -4.65 11.90
C ASN A 254 8.39 -5.57 13.07
N THR A 255 8.59 -6.87 12.83
CA THR A 255 9.02 -7.80 13.89
C THR A 255 10.38 -7.38 14.42
N ASP A 256 10.52 -7.22 15.73
CA ASP A 256 11.82 -6.93 16.35
C ASP A 256 12.63 -8.23 16.43
N PRO A 257 13.70 -8.37 15.62
CA PRO A 257 14.49 -9.59 15.58
C PRO A 257 15.27 -9.84 16.89
N ASN A 258 15.36 -8.84 17.78
CA ASN A 258 16.01 -8.97 19.08
C ASN A 258 15.07 -9.58 20.14
N THR A 259 13.77 -9.71 19.85
CA THR A 259 12.81 -10.30 20.79
C THR A 259 12.64 -11.79 20.54
N ARG A 260 12.38 -12.53 21.61
CA ARG A 260 12.10 -13.97 21.55
C ARG A 260 10.61 -14.28 21.50
N LEU A 261 9.78 -13.31 21.16
CA LEU A 261 8.33 -13.51 21.06
C LEU A 261 7.98 -14.23 19.76
N ASN A 262 6.92 -15.03 19.78
CA ASN A 262 6.37 -15.60 18.56
C ASN A 262 5.99 -14.44 17.59
N PRO A 263 6.30 -14.53 16.29
CA PRO A 263 6.00 -13.46 15.34
C PRO A 263 4.52 -13.06 15.29
N ILE A 264 3.60 -14.01 15.49
CA ILE A 264 2.15 -13.74 15.54
C ILE A 264 1.81 -12.89 16.76
N ASP A 265 2.43 -13.21 17.91
CA ASP A 265 2.23 -12.46 19.16
C ASP A 265 2.79 -11.03 19.01
N GLN A 266 3.93 -10.86 18.35
CA GLN A 266 4.49 -9.53 18.05
C GLN A 266 3.54 -8.71 17.18
N HIS A 267 3.01 -9.29 16.10
CA HIS A 267 2.03 -8.61 15.25
C HIS A 267 0.77 -8.23 16.03
N TYR A 268 0.25 -9.13 16.85
CA TYR A 268 -0.90 -8.85 17.71
C TYR A 268 -0.66 -7.67 18.67
N GLU A 269 0.49 -7.65 19.36
CA GLU A 269 0.87 -6.55 20.25
C GLU A 269 1.00 -5.23 19.48
N GLN A 270 1.56 -5.26 18.27
CA GLN A 270 1.72 -4.10 17.40
C GLN A 270 0.40 -3.50 16.92
N LEU A 271 -0.65 -4.30 16.77
CA LEU A 271 -1.99 -3.78 16.45
C LEU A 271 -2.55 -2.90 17.58
N LYS A 272 -2.12 -3.07 18.83
CA LYS A 272 -2.67 -2.38 20.01
C LYS A 272 -4.20 -2.45 20.08
N CYS A 273 -4.70 -3.64 19.79
CA CYS A 273 -6.12 -3.94 19.76
C CYS A 273 -6.34 -5.29 20.42
N LYS A 274 -7.13 -5.31 21.50
CA LYS A 274 -7.45 -6.56 22.19
C LYS A 274 -8.61 -7.25 21.47
N LEU A 275 -8.46 -8.56 21.27
CA LEU A 275 -9.45 -9.40 20.63
C LEU A 275 -9.89 -10.47 21.62
N TYR A 276 -11.20 -10.66 21.76
CA TYR A 276 -11.78 -11.71 22.58
C TYR A 276 -12.72 -12.55 21.72
N SER A 277 -12.43 -13.84 21.57
CA SER A 277 -13.31 -14.77 20.86
C SER A 277 -14.65 -14.87 21.58
N ILE A 278 -15.73 -14.83 20.81
CA ILE A 278 -17.10 -15.02 21.28
C ILE A 278 -17.57 -16.41 20.86
N GLU A 279 -18.10 -17.19 21.80
CA GLU A 279 -18.64 -18.52 21.54
C GLU A 279 -20.06 -18.46 20.95
N LYS A 280 -20.42 -19.49 20.18
CA LYS A 280 -21.70 -19.55 19.44
C LYS A 280 -22.94 -19.56 20.34
N ASN A 281 -22.79 -19.97 21.60
CA ASN A 281 -23.87 -20.04 22.58
C ASN A 281 -24.05 -18.73 23.36
N GLU A 282 -23.20 -17.72 23.17
CA GLU A 282 -23.36 -16.43 23.81
C GLU A 282 -24.47 -15.61 23.16
N ASP A 283 -25.26 -14.89 23.97
CA ASP A 283 -26.38 -14.07 23.50
C ASP A 283 -25.97 -13.06 22.42
N ILE A 284 -24.76 -12.51 22.55
CA ILE A 284 -24.21 -11.55 21.60
C ILE A 284 -23.92 -12.19 20.23
N TYR A 285 -23.48 -13.45 20.19
CA TYR A 285 -23.32 -14.18 18.93
C TYR A 285 -24.67 -14.37 18.24
N ILE A 286 -25.67 -14.82 19.00
CA ILE A 286 -27.03 -15.05 18.48
C ILE A 286 -27.63 -13.73 17.95
N LEU A 287 -27.39 -12.61 18.64
CA LEU A 287 -27.81 -11.29 18.18
C LEU A 287 -27.15 -10.91 16.86
N ILE A 288 -25.82 -11.10 16.73
CA ILE A 288 -25.05 -10.78 15.53
C ILE A 288 -25.47 -11.66 14.35
N ASP A 289 -25.67 -12.96 14.57
CA ASP A 289 -26.16 -13.89 13.53
C ASP A 289 -27.56 -13.49 13.04
N LYS A 290 -28.48 -13.22 13.97
CA LYS A 290 -29.81 -12.71 13.62
C LYS A 290 -29.73 -11.39 12.87
N TYR A 291 -28.85 -10.48 13.29
CA TYR A 291 -28.65 -9.20 12.61
C TYR A 291 -28.11 -9.41 11.19
N LEU A 292 -27.14 -10.30 10.98
CA LEU A 292 -26.59 -10.64 9.66
C LEU A 292 -27.67 -11.19 8.72
N GLN A 293 -28.43 -12.19 9.18
CA GLN A 293 -29.45 -12.86 8.36
C GLN A 293 -30.63 -11.94 8.05
N SER A 294 -31.12 -11.19 9.04
CA SER A 294 -32.27 -10.30 8.87
C SER A 294 -31.99 -9.08 7.98
N THR A 295 -30.71 -8.71 7.84
CA THR A 295 -30.31 -7.54 7.07
C THR A 295 -29.71 -7.87 5.71
N HIS A 296 -29.69 -9.15 5.30
CA HIS A 296 -29.26 -9.55 3.96
C HIS A 296 -30.21 -8.99 2.88
N ALA A 297 -29.67 -8.21 1.94
CA ALA A 297 -30.47 -7.51 0.95
C ALA A 297 -31.08 -8.49 -0.06
N SER A 298 -32.39 -8.35 -0.33
CA SER A 298 -33.12 -9.21 -1.27
C SER A 298 -32.60 -9.15 -2.71
N THR A 299 -31.88 -8.09 -3.06
CA THR A 299 -31.23 -7.88 -4.36
C THR A 299 -29.88 -8.59 -4.50
N HIS A 300 -29.29 -9.10 -3.41
CA HIS A 300 -27.93 -9.65 -3.38
C HIS A 300 -27.92 -11.19 -3.23
N GLN A 301 -28.75 -11.88 -4.00
CA GLN A 301 -28.93 -13.34 -3.89
C GLN A 301 -27.81 -14.17 -4.54
N GLN A 302 -26.84 -13.52 -5.19
CA GLN A 302 -25.70 -14.20 -5.82
C GLN A 302 -24.76 -14.88 -4.82
N TYR A 303 -24.86 -14.56 -3.53
CA TYR A 303 -24.08 -15.19 -2.47
C TYR A 303 -24.90 -15.34 -1.19
N LYS A 304 -24.40 -16.16 -0.27
CA LYS A 304 -24.89 -16.26 1.12
C LYS A 304 -23.72 -16.05 2.07
N MET A 305 -24.01 -15.57 3.27
CA MET A 305 -23.01 -15.32 4.31
C MET A 305 -23.26 -16.25 5.50
N GLU A 306 -22.17 -16.81 6.02
CA GLU A 306 -22.14 -17.61 7.23
C GLU A 306 -21.08 -17.04 8.18
N ILE A 307 -21.40 -16.98 9.47
CA ILE A 307 -20.45 -16.54 10.50
C ILE A 307 -19.52 -17.71 10.84
N VAL A 308 -18.25 -17.54 10.53
CA VAL A 308 -17.20 -18.50 10.93
C VAL A 308 -16.77 -18.25 12.38
N HIS A 309 -16.40 -17.00 12.69
CA HIS A 309 -15.95 -16.57 14.01
C HIS A 309 -16.47 -15.16 14.31
N VAL A 310 -16.64 -14.84 15.59
CA VAL A 310 -16.95 -13.49 16.07
C VAL A 310 -15.92 -13.11 17.12
N PHE A 311 -15.39 -11.90 17.00
CA PHE A 311 -14.44 -11.35 17.96
C PHE A 311 -15.00 -10.05 18.53
N LYS A 312 -15.00 -9.91 19.85
CA LYS A 312 -15.11 -8.60 20.49
C LYS A 312 -13.80 -7.87 20.29
N VAL A 313 -13.88 -6.66 19.75
CA VAL A 313 -12.75 -5.78 19.46
C VAL A 313 -12.70 -4.68 20.51
N GLU A 314 -11.53 -4.49 21.13
CA GLU A 314 -11.28 -3.39 22.07
C GLU A 314 -9.98 -2.69 21.70
N ARG A 315 -10.10 -1.58 20.98
CA ARG A 315 -8.98 -0.74 20.58
C ARG A 315 -8.50 0.15 21.71
N GLU A 316 -7.19 0.38 21.78
CA GLU A 316 -6.59 1.29 22.75
C GLU A 316 -7.18 2.71 22.61
N ASN A 317 -7.58 3.32 23.73
CA ASN A 317 -8.13 4.68 23.83
C ASN A 317 -9.45 4.95 23.08
N GLU A 318 -10.04 3.98 22.38
CA GLU A 318 -11.27 4.24 21.61
C GLU A 318 -12.47 4.54 22.53
N ASN A 319 -12.59 3.79 23.63
CA ASN A 319 -13.62 4.02 24.65
C ASN A 319 -13.51 5.39 25.32
N THR A 320 -12.29 5.93 25.48
CA THR A 320 -12.09 7.24 26.12
C THR A 320 -12.30 8.40 25.14
N LEU A 321 -12.07 8.18 23.84
CA LEU A 321 -12.32 9.14 22.78
C LEU A 321 -13.78 9.16 22.31
N PHE A 322 -14.54 8.09 22.57
CA PHE A 322 -15.93 7.98 22.17
C PHE A 322 -16.80 9.03 22.88
N LYS A 323 -17.53 9.83 22.10
CA LYS A 323 -18.47 10.83 22.61
C LYS A 323 -19.89 10.34 22.40
N ASP A 324 -20.60 10.12 23.49
CA ASP A 324 -22.03 9.80 23.44
C ASP A 324 -22.82 11.08 23.12
N VAL A 325 -23.44 11.09 21.95
CA VAL A 325 -24.29 12.17 21.46
C VAL A 325 -25.77 11.76 21.39
N GLY A 326 -26.14 10.61 21.96
CA GLY A 326 -27.46 10.00 21.82
C GLY A 326 -27.63 9.18 20.54
N ASN A 327 -28.76 8.46 20.43
CA ASN A 327 -29.10 7.58 19.29
C ASN A 327 -27.99 6.59 18.88
N LYS A 328 -27.44 5.86 19.86
CA LYS A 328 -26.40 4.86 19.62
C LYS A 328 -26.98 3.63 18.93
N MET A 329 -26.36 3.22 17.83
CA MET A 329 -26.79 2.09 17.01
C MET A 329 -25.58 1.21 16.68
N LEU A 330 -25.80 -0.12 16.65
CA LEU A 330 -24.83 -1.09 16.13
C LEU A 330 -25.05 -1.25 14.64
N LEU A 331 -23.99 -1.15 13.86
CA LEU A 331 -24.08 -0.93 12.43
C LEU A 331 -22.88 -1.55 11.70
N TRP A 332 -23.07 -2.03 10.48
CA TRP A 332 -22.04 -2.78 9.75
C TRP A 332 -21.00 -1.88 9.07
N HIS A 333 -19.74 -2.31 9.12
CA HIS A 333 -18.68 -1.80 8.25
C HIS A 333 -17.91 -2.95 7.59
N GLY A 334 -17.78 -2.91 6.26
CA GLY A 334 -16.98 -3.85 5.49
C GLY A 334 -15.79 -3.16 4.82
N SER A 335 -14.64 -3.83 4.79
CA SER A 335 -13.45 -3.37 4.08
C SER A 335 -12.72 -4.54 3.41
N ARG A 336 -11.72 -4.26 2.59
CA ARG A 336 -10.83 -5.28 2.05
C ARG A 336 -9.94 -5.84 3.16
N LEU A 337 -9.58 -7.12 3.06
CA LEU A 337 -8.76 -7.80 4.07
C LEU A 337 -7.45 -7.05 4.38
N ALA A 338 -6.79 -6.53 3.33
CA ALA A 338 -5.54 -5.79 3.44
C ALA A 338 -5.63 -4.53 4.33
N ASN A 339 -6.82 -3.98 4.53
CA ASN A 339 -7.02 -2.78 5.34
C ASN A 339 -7.18 -3.09 6.83
N PHE A 340 -7.48 -4.33 7.22
CA PHE A 340 -7.84 -4.66 8.59
C PHE A 340 -6.69 -4.47 9.58
N ALA A 341 -5.43 -4.73 9.19
CA ALA A 341 -4.29 -4.41 10.04
C ALA A 341 -4.23 -2.90 10.36
N GLY A 342 -4.43 -2.05 9.34
CA GLY A 342 -4.49 -0.59 9.51
C GLY A 342 -5.69 -0.13 10.34
N ILE A 343 -6.87 -0.69 10.12
CA ILE A 343 -8.10 -0.38 10.88
C ILE A 343 -7.98 -0.84 12.34
N MET A 344 -7.43 -2.03 12.60
CA MET A 344 -7.19 -2.53 13.96
C MET A 344 -6.13 -1.70 14.70
N ARG A 345 -5.20 -1.08 13.97
CA ARG A 345 -4.20 -0.18 14.56
C ARG A 345 -4.71 1.25 14.78
N GLN A 346 -5.21 1.91 13.75
CA GLN A 346 -5.50 3.35 13.76
C GLN A 346 -6.98 3.68 13.86
N GLY A 347 -7.86 2.70 13.67
CA GLY A 347 -9.30 2.88 13.68
C GLY A 347 -9.81 3.25 12.30
N LEU A 348 -11.12 3.49 12.21
CA LEU A 348 -11.72 4.02 11.00
C LEU A 348 -11.28 5.48 10.82
N ARG A 349 -10.76 5.79 9.64
CA ARG A 349 -10.25 7.12 9.30
C ARG A 349 -11.15 7.78 8.28
N ILE A 350 -11.26 9.09 8.39
CA ILE A 350 -11.96 9.90 7.40
C ILE A 350 -11.03 10.04 6.18
N ALA A 351 -11.59 9.95 4.98
CA ALA A 351 -10.85 10.20 3.75
C ALA A 351 -10.14 11.56 3.81
N PRO A 352 -8.92 11.64 3.28
CA PRO A 352 -8.13 12.87 3.33
C PRO A 352 -8.83 14.02 2.58
N PRO A 353 -8.55 15.30 2.92
CA PRO A 353 -9.20 16.46 2.29
C PRO A 353 -8.97 16.53 0.77
N GLU A 354 -7.86 15.96 0.29
CA GLU A 354 -7.48 15.82 -1.11
C GLU A 354 -8.36 14.83 -1.87
N ALA A 355 -9.04 13.90 -1.19
CA ALA A 355 -9.85 12.88 -1.84
C ALA A 355 -11.07 13.47 -2.59
N PRO A 356 -11.51 12.82 -3.70
CA PRO A 356 -12.68 13.24 -4.47
C PRO A 356 -13.96 13.37 -3.64
N GLY A 357 -14.92 14.19 -4.07
CA GLY A 357 -16.21 14.30 -3.39
C GLY A 357 -16.98 12.98 -3.31
N VAL A 358 -16.85 12.12 -4.31
CA VAL A 358 -17.44 10.78 -4.36
C VAL A 358 -16.96 9.86 -3.23
N SER A 359 -15.70 9.97 -2.78
CA SER A 359 -15.27 9.24 -1.57
C SER A 359 -15.92 9.82 -0.32
N LYS A 360 -16.15 11.14 -0.29
CA LYS A 360 -16.79 11.85 0.83
C LYS A 360 -18.29 11.62 0.92
N ILE A 361 -18.97 11.30 -0.19
CA ILE A 361 -20.39 10.92 -0.18
C ILE A 361 -20.60 9.62 0.61
N ASN A 362 -19.59 8.74 0.65
CA ASN A 362 -19.57 7.55 1.51
C ASN A 362 -19.14 7.81 2.97
N LEU A 363 -18.78 9.06 3.33
CA LEU A 363 -18.26 9.46 4.65
C LEU A 363 -19.05 10.59 5.33
N LYS A 364 -19.85 11.38 4.60
CA LYS A 364 -20.82 12.31 5.21
C LYS A 364 -21.86 11.59 6.06
N PHE A 365 -22.00 10.30 5.81
CA PHE A 365 -22.43 9.30 6.76
C PHE A 365 -21.29 8.30 6.78
N ILE A 366 -20.70 7.97 7.92
CA ILE A 366 -20.06 6.66 8.04
C ILE A 366 -21.22 5.71 7.74
N TYR A 367 -21.24 5.17 6.52
CA TYR A 367 -22.36 4.35 6.09
C TYR A 367 -22.38 3.16 7.01
N TYR A 368 -23.46 3.13 7.74
CA TYR A 368 -23.80 2.16 8.70
C TYR A 368 -25.15 1.69 8.20
N GLU A 369 -25.11 0.88 7.15
CA GLU A 369 -26.34 0.45 6.51
C GLU A 369 -26.95 -0.65 7.39
N CYS A 370 -28.21 -0.49 7.79
CA CYS A 370 -29.01 -1.57 8.40
C CYS A 370 -29.33 -2.71 7.41
N LYS A 371 -28.58 -2.80 6.32
CA LYS A 371 -28.59 -3.90 5.36
C LYS A 371 -27.15 -4.36 5.18
N CYS A 372 -26.91 -5.66 5.22
CA CYS A 372 -25.67 -6.30 4.80
C CYS A 372 -25.48 -6.09 3.29
N VAL A 373 -25.12 -4.87 2.90
CA VAL A 373 -24.86 -4.46 1.52
C VAL A 373 -23.36 -4.43 1.36
N GLU A 374 -22.86 -5.34 0.55
CA GLU A 374 -21.52 -5.20 0.00
C GLU A 374 -21.59 -4.30 -1.23
N ASN A 375 -20.65 -3.39 -1.37
CA ASN A 375 -20.44 -2.58 -2.57
C ASN A 375 -19.84 -3.46 -3.68
N VAL A 376 -20.59 -4.46 -4.17
CA VAL A 376 -20.18 -5.30 -5.31
C VAL A 376 -20.99 -4.91 -6.53
N ASN A 377 -20.61 -3.80 -7.14
CA ASN A 377 -20.87 -3.58 -8.56
C ASN A 377 -19.53 -3.56 -9.30
N ASN A 378 -18.86 -4.71 -9.33
CA ASN A 378 -17.81 -5.01 -10.30
C ASN A 378 -18.22 -6.26 -11.07
N GLN A 379 -18.98 -6.08 -12.15
CA GLN A 379 -19.16 -7.11 -13.17
C GLN A 379 -18.15 -6.90 -14.31
N GLN A 380 -17.64 -8.05 -14.78
CA GLN A 380 -16.70 -8.31 -15.89
C GLN A 380 -15.23 -8.25 -15.47
N SER A 381 -14.46 -9.36 -15.39
CA SER A 381 -14.56 -10.59 -16.17
C SER A 381 -13.68 -11.73 -15.61
N ARG A 382 -14.26 -12.94 -15.61
CA ARG A 382 -13.68 -14.30 -15.67
C ARG A 382 -12.60 -14.76 -14.65
N ILE A 383 -13.12 -15.45 -13.63
CA ILE A 383 -12.65 -16.74 -13.06
C ILE A 383 -11.26 -16.77 -12.41
N VAL A 384 -11.22 -16.64 -11.08
CA VAL A 384 -10.94 -17.75 -10.14
C VAL A 384 -11.80 -17.53 -8.90
N PHE A 385 -12.68 -18.48 -8.57
CA PHE A 385 -13.37 -18.50 -7.28
C PHE A 385 -12.35 -18.86 -6.19
N LYS A 386 -12.14 -17.98 -5.22
CA LYS A 386 -11.73 -18.35 -3.86
C LYS A 386 -12.40 -17.37 -2.90
N GLN A 387 -13.06 -17.93 -1.88
CA GLN A 387 -13.72 -17.27 -0.75
C GLN A 387 -13.38 -15.79 -0.59
N GLN A 388 -14.32 -14.90 -0.90
CA GLN A 388 -14.26 -13.52 -0.41
C GLN A 388 -14.52 -13.55 1.10
N GLU A 389 -13.46 -13.70 1.87
CA GLU A 389 -13.45 -13.51 3.33
C GLU A 389 -13.60 -12.02 3.61
N ILE A 390 -14.84 -11.54 3.62
CA ILE A 390 -15.16 -10.19 4.08
C ILE A 390 -15.21 -10.25 5.61
N LEU A 391 -14.16 -9.75 6.26
CA LEU A 391 -14.24 -9.47 7.69
C LEU A 391 -15.22 -8.29 7.88
N ARG A 392 -16.14 -8.41 8.83
CA ARG A 392 -17.02 -7.33 9.27
C ARG A 392 -16.79 -7.14 10.76
N ILE A 393 -16.62 -5.88 11.18
CA ILE A 393 -16.59 -5.49 12.59
C ILE A 393 -17.99 -5.03 12.97
#